data_AF-A0A523YYM7-F1
#
_entry.id   AF-A0A523YYM7-F1
#
_cell.length_a   1.000
_cell.length_b   1.000
_cell.length_c   1.000
_cell.angle_alpha   90.00
_cell.angle_beta   90.00
_cell.angle_gamma   90.00
#
_symmetry.space_group_name_H-M   'P 1'
#
loop_
_entity.id
_entity.type
_entity.pdbx_description
1 polymer ?
#
loop_
_entity_poly.entity_id
_entity_poly.type
_entity_poly.pdbx_seq_one_letter_code
_entity_poly.pdbx_strand_id
1 'polypeptide(L)'
;MKPVKYPIAFLLILVLLVPTACGSFQPDIEKTTRPEATDQPAVPTQAEEIPAGVLVARDLALAYVANIYGGDSPPFSLDWAMAIVSEEGLVGAVHYRFAAEDWTIIIVVPVIPLDLVVYQVTISNPTTSFEWQGTVDTDGQVTEEVSTDVTQIQAIGWMGAVYALSPEGQFDDYVLFQSGGAFGITGANANLEAEIIGLRDKSEPGKYAHFWGTLTCKVPAFNGCELMVTRLRVGATATDPEPIEGLEGRAVSGFFNSGLTESFVLTGPIPTRYGLTALDGIDSEIAAQLRSLRDTNSIIRVSGQLVTGVPDVNGSQLQVTEFEVVQEASSPAEMEVFAWYGYVHTNVDPRAGFDSILVLPYGGVVGMVGANANLEAEIVGLRDKSEPGKYAHFWGTLTCNLPSDGVCLLTVSRLREDGPGEFFDPDPVEGWDGILVSSTFNMGLTTVLVNTEVPFPVYFGLDSTDPEISAQFEALRDSGAVVRVWGELYAGVMNTNATSIMVAGIEVLGSP
;
A
#
# COMPACT_ATOMS: atom_id res chain seq x y z
N MET A 1 -11.15 -65.34 10.12
CA MET A 1 -10.82 -64.40 9.04
C MET A 1 -9.31 -64.45 8.84
N LYS A 2 -8.84 -64.72 7.61
CA LYS A 2 -7.41 -64.84 7.26
C LYS A 2 -6.81 -63.44 7.01
N PRO A 3 -5.55 -63.16 7.39
CA PRO A 3 -4.90 -61.90 7.06
C PRO A 3 -4.35 -61.96 5.63
N VAL A 4 -4.66 -60.93 4.85
CA VAL A 4 -4.11 -60.70 3.50
C VAL A 4 -2.84 -59.88 3.66
N LYS A 5 -1.72 -60.39 3.14
CA LYS A 5 -0.43 -59.68 3.05
C LYS A 5 -0.32 -59.06 1.66
N TYR A 6 -0.07 -57.75 1.58
CA TYR A 6 0.36 -57.09 0.34
C TYR A 6 1.89 -56.97 0.34
N PRO A 7 2.59 -57.29 -0.76
CA PRO A 7 4.01 -57.01 -0.89
C PRO A 7 4.24 -55.56 -1.36
N ILE A 8 5.09 -54.85 -0.64
CA ILE A 8 5.65 -53.54 -1.02
C ILE A 8 6.73 -53.81 -2.07
N ALA A 9 6.51 -53.33 -3.29
CA ALA A 9 7.52 -53.32 -4.34
C ALA A 9 8.37 -52.04 -4.23
N PHE A 10 9.67 -52.21 -3.96
CA PHE A 10 10.66 -51.14 -3.99
C PHE A 10 10.98 -50.80 -5.45
N LEU A 11 10.61 -49.59 -5.90
CA LEU A 11 10.99 -49.04 -7.19
C LEU A 11 12.31 -48.26 -7.03
N LEU A 12 13.40 -48.83 -7.54
CA LEU A 12 14.73 -48.19 -7.58
C LEU A 12 14.79 -47.31 -8.84
N ILE A 13 14.77 -45.98 -8.66
CA ILE A 13 14.97 -45.02 -9.75
C ILE A 13 16.48 -44.78 -9.89
N LEU A 14 17.02 -45.23 -11.02
CA LEU A 14 18.41 -45.03 -11.44
C LEU A 14 18.51 -43.66 -12.14
N VAL A 15 19.12 -42.68 -11.48
CA VAL A 15 19.40 -41.36 -12.07
C VAL A 15 20.71 -41.42 -12.86
N LEU A 16 20.62 -41.26 -14.18
CA LEU A 16 21.75 -41.12 -15.10
C LEU A 16 22.17 -39.64 -15.14
N LEU A 17 23.37 -39.34 -14.63
CA LEU A 17 24.06 -38.06 -14.79
C LEU A 17 24.68 -37.97 -16.19
N VAL A 18 24.22 -37.02 -16.99
CA VAL A 18 24.85 -36.61 -18.25
C VAL A 18 25.68 -35.36 -17.99
N PRO A 19 26.99 -35.32 -18.31
CA PRO A 19 27.79 -34.11 -18.17
C PRO A 19 27.52 -33.18 -19.36
N THR A 20 26.90 -32.03 -19.10
CA THR A 20 26.80 -30.91 -20.05
C THR A 20 28.13 -30.16 -20.09
N ALA A 21 28.75 -30.16 -21.27
CA ALA A 21 29.95 -29.39 -21.56
C ALA A 21 29.64 -27.88 -21.53
N CYS A 22 30.30 -27.15 -20.64
CA CYS A 22 30.29 -25.69 -20.59
C CYS A 22 31.17 -25.15 -21.71
N GLY A 23 30.56 -24.72 -22.83
CA GLY A 23 31.24 -23.94 -23.86
C GLY A 23 31.17 -22.46 -23.51
N SER A 24 32.31 -21.85 -23.18
CA SER A 24 32.43 -20.41 -22.94
C SER A 24 32.29 -19.64 -24.26
N PHE A 25 31.15 -18.98 -24.45
CA PHE A 25 30.94 -18.00 -25.53
C PHE A 25 31.23 -16.61 -24.95
N GLN A 26 32.37 -16.02 -25.32
CA GLN A 26 32.68 -14.61 -25.07
C GLN A 26 32.29 -13.84 -26.34
N PRO A 27 31.22 -13.03 -26.33
CA PRO A 27 30.99 -12.08 -27.40
C PRO A 27 32.00 -10.93 -27.29
N ASP A 28 32.67 -10.62 -28.39
CA ASP A 28 33.46 -9.40 -28.55
C ASP A 28 32.54 -8.19 -28.39
N ILE A 29 32.65 -7.49 -27.25
CA ILE A 29 32.01 -6.19 -27.05
C ILE A 29 32.90 -5.14 -27.70
N GLU A 30 32.48 -4.70 -28.88
CA GLU A 30 33.02 -3.54 -29.56
C GLU A 30 32.80 -2.29 -28.70
N LYS A 31 33.90 -1.62 -28.34
CA LYS A 31 33.93 -0.52 -27.38
C LYS A 31 33.44 0.77 -28.04
N THR A 32 32.13 1.00 -28.01
CA THR A 32 31.53 2.26 -28.48
C THR A 32 31.96 3.41 -27.57
N THR A 33 32.74 4.34 -28.12
CA THR A 33 33.14 5.58 -27.45
C THR A 33 31.92 6.48 -27.26
N ARG A 34 31.52 6.67 -26.00
CA ARG A 34 30.49 7.60 -25.53
C ARG A 34 30.84 9.04 -25.98
N PRO A 35 29.92 9.80 -26.61
CA PRO A 35 30.15 11.22 -26.85
C PRO A 35 30.23 11.96 -25.52
N GLU A 36 31.27 12.78 -25.41
CA GLU A 36 31.58 13.65 -24.29
C GLU A 36 30.41 14.62 -24.07
N ALA A 37 29.76 14.52 -22.91
CA ALA A 37 28.67 15.40 -22.52
C ALA A 37 29.25 16.81 -22.30
N THR A 38 28.71 17.78 -23.01
CA THR A 38 29.04 19.19 -22.79
C THR A 38 28.44 19.61 -21.45
N ASP A 39 29.30 19.75 -20.43
CA ASP A 39 28.97 20.34 -19.13
C ASP A 39 28.53 21.79 -19.30
N GLN A 40 27.21 22.01 -19.37
CA GLN A 40 26.64 23.32 -19.15
C GLN A 40 26.20 23.38 -17.68
N PRO A 41 26.84 24.19 -16.83
CA PRO A 41 26.57 24.20 -15.40
C PRO A 41 25.13 24.66 -15.13
N ALA A 42 24.39 23.84 -14.39
CA ALA A 42 23.08 24.21 -13.85
C ALA A 42 23.23 25.53 -13.08
N VAL A 43 22.34 26.49 -13.35
CA VAL A 43 22.23 27.69 -12.53
C VAL A 43 21.82 27.22 -11.14
N PRO A 44 22.64 27.42 -10.10
CA PRO A 44 22.30 26.98 -8.76
C PRO A 44 21.04 27.73 -8.32
N THR A 45 19.94 26.99 -8.15
CA THR A 45 18.76 27.47 -7.42
C THR A 45 19.24 27.97 -6.07
N GLN A 46 19.07 29.26 -5.83
CA GLN A 46 19.56 29.92 -4.63
C GLN A 46 18.94 29.20 -3.43
N ALA A 47 19.78 28.58 -2.59
CA ALA A 47 19.31 27.86 -1.40
C ALA A 47 18.52 28.85 -0.54
N GLU A 48 17.21 28.66 -0.47
CA GLU A 48 16.33 29.49 0.35
C GLU A 48 16.72 29.32 1.81
N GLU A 49 17.04 30.43 2.47
CA GLU A 49 17.54 30.43 3.85
C GLU A 49 16.38 30.06 4.80
N ILE A 50 16.60 29.07 5.66
CA ILE A 50 15.58 28.62 6.61
C ILE A 50 15.29 29.77 7.60
N PRO A 51 14.01 30.15 7.81
CA PRO A 51 13.68 31.15 8.81
C PRO A 51 14.17 30.71 10.20
N ALA A 52 14.86 31.59 10.93
CA ALA A 52 15.45 31.27 12.23
C ALA A 52 14.43 30.71 13.24
N GLY A 53 13.17 31.18 13.19
CA GLY A 53 12.10 30.69 14.05
C GLY A 53 11.77 29.20 13.84
N VAL A 54 11.93 28.67 12.62
CA VAL A 54 11.72 27.23 12.34
C VAL A 54 12.78 26.38 13.03
N LEU A 55 14.04 26.82 13.01
CA LEU A 55 15.13 26.13 13.71
C LEU A 55 14.94 26.19 15.23
N VAL A 56 14.53 27.34 15.76
CA VAL A 56 14.22 27.49 17.19
C VAL A 56 13.06 26.58 17.60
N ALA A 57 11.98 26.53 16.82
CA ALA A 57 10.83 25.66 17.08
C ALA A 57 11.23 24.18 17.08
N ARG A 58 12.04 23.76 16.10
CA ARG A 58 12.59 22.39 16.04
C ARG A 58 13.36 22.06 17.32
N ASP A 59 14.29 22.93 17.71
CA ASP A 59 15.20 22.66 18.82
C ASP A 59 14.46 22.66 20.16
N LEU A 60 13.45 23.53 20.34
CA LEU A 60 12.59 23.55 21.52
C LEU A 60 11.69 22.31 21.61
N ALA A 61 11.11 21.87 20.49
CA ALA A 61 10.30 20.64 20.45
C ALA A 61 11.16 19.39 20.74
N LEU A 62 12.36 19.30 20.17
CA LEU A 62 13.33 18.25 20.48
C LEU A 62 13.71 18.26 21.96
N ALA A 63 13.97 19.45 22.53
CA ALA A 63 14.28 19.58 23.95
C ALA A 63 13.13 19.13 24.85
N TYR A 64 11.89 19.48 24.51
CA TYR A 64 10.69 19.04 25.21
C TYR A 64 10.55 17.51 25.15
N VAL A 65 10.59 16.93 23.95
CA VAL A 65 10.42 15.48 23.75
C VAL A 65 11.52 14.69 24.44
N ALA A 66 12.78 15.13 24.36
CA ALA A 66 13.87 14.46 25.07
C ALA A 66 13.72 14.52 26.60
N ASN A 67 13.19 15.62 27.14
CA ASN A 67 12.96 15.76 28.58
C ASN A 67 11.80 14.87 29.08
N ILE A 68 10.75 14.68 28.28
CA ILE A 68 9.57 13.91 28.68
C ILE A 68 9.72 12.40 28.37
N TYR A 69 10.23 12.04 27.20
CA TYR A 69 10.28 10.66 26.70
C TYR A 69 11.66 10.02 26.79
N GLY A 70 12.70 10.76 27.18
CA GLY A 70 14.02 10.21 27.47
C GLY A 70 14.62 9.43 26.29
N GLY A 71 14.87 8.13 26.50
CA GLY A 71 15.54 7.26 25.53
C GLY A 71 14.74 6.99 24.25
N ASP A 72 13.43 7.24 24.26
CA ASP A 72 12.56 7.05 23.09
C ASP A 72 12.54 8.28 22.17
N SER A 73 13.29 9.34 22.48
CA SER A 73 13.39 10.58 21.71
C SER A 73 14.55 10.59 20.70
N PRO A 74 14.52 11.48 19.67
CA PRO A 74 15.66 11.64 18.77
C PRO A 74 16.91 12.13 19.53
N PRO A 75 18.09 11.53 19.31
CA PRO A 75 19.34 12.05 19.87
C PRO A 75 19.64 13.47 19.38
N PHE A 76 20.05 14.38 20.28
CA PHE A 76 20.42 15.76 19.92
C PHE A 76 21.61 15.87 18.96
N SER A 77 22.42 14.81 18.84
CA SER A 77 23.60 14.77 17.99
C SER A 77 23.32 14.39 16.54
N LEU A 78 22.04 14.20 16.16
CA LEU A 78 21.67 13.86 14.79
C LEU A 78 21.93 15.03 13.83
N ASP A 79 22.50 14.71 12.67
CA ASP A 79 22.69 15.64 11.56
C ASP A 79 21.41 15.67 10.69
N TRP A 80 20.66 16.76 10.79
CA TRP A 80 19.37 16.90 10.11
C TRP A 80 19.49 17.43 8.69
N ALA A 81 19.06 16.63 7.70
CA ALA A 81 18.84 17.08 6.34
C ALA A 81 17.49 17.82 6.24
N MET A 82 17.49 19.02 5.69
CA MET A 82 16.29 19.85 5.54
C MET A 82 15.77 19.80 4.10
N ALA A 83 14.44 19.77 3.96
CA ALA A 83 13.74 20.03 2.71
C ALA A 83 12.45 20.83 3.00
N ILE A 84 12.09 21.75 2.09
CA ILE A 84 10.74 22.30 2.07
C ILE A 84 9.86 21.26 1.38
N VAL A 85 8.77 20.84 2.04
CA VAL A 85 7.88 19.77 1.59
C VAL A 85 6.43 20.21 1.51
N SER A 86 6.18 21.53 1.45
CA SER A 86 4.83 22.03 1.22
C SER A 86 4.27 21.30 0.02
N GLU A 87 3.23 20.50 0.23
CA GLU A 87 2.48 19.93 -0.88
C GLU A 87 2.04 21.11 -1.72
N GLU A 88 2.27 20.99 -3.02
CA GLU A 88 1.56 21.75 -4.03
C GLU A 88 0.06 21.70 -3.62
N GLY A 89 -0.47 22.82 -3.08
CA GLY A 89 -1.91 22.98 -2.79
C GLY A 89 -2.29 23.69 -1.52
N LEU A 90 -1.37 23.75 -0.56
CA LEU A 90 -1.68 24.29 0.75
C LEU A 90 -1.38 25.79 0.82
N VAL A 91 -2.36 26.60 0.42
CA VAL A 91 -2.32 28.06 0.65
C VAL A 91 -2.51 28.36 2.14
N GLY A 92 -1.56 29.08 2.73
CA GLY A 92 -1.64 29.57 4.11
C GLY A 92 -0.65 28.96 5.09
N ALA A 93 0.18 28.00 4.68
CA ALA A 93 1.29 27.50 5.48
C ALA A 93 2.50 27.05 4.62
N VAL A 94 3.68 26.98 5.23
CA VAL A 94 4.89 26.39 4.64
C VAL A 94 5.33 25.22 5.49
N HIS A 95 5.63 24.07 4.86
CA HIS A 95 6.02 22.85 5.56
C HIS A 95 7.53 22.63 5.41
N TYR A 96 8.22 22.57 6.54
CA TYR A 96 9.64 22.24 6.60
C TYR A 96 9.80 20.81 7.13
N ARG A 97 10.47 19.96 6.36
CA ARG A 97 10.87 18.62 6.78
C ARG A 97 12.33 18.62 7.20
N PHE A 98 12.60 18.09 8.38
CA PHE A 98 13.93 17.70 8.82
C PHE A 98 13.98 16.18 8.92
N ALA A 99 14.96 15.55 8.28
CA ALA A 99 15.15 14.10 8.34
C ALA A 99 16.56 13.77 8.83
N ALA A 100 16.68 12.84 9.76
CA ALA A 100 17.95 12.31 10.23
C ALA A 100 17.78 10.84 10.63
N GLU A 101 18.50 9.94 9.98
CA GLU A 101 18.29 8.49 10.12
C GLU A 101 16.80 8.13 9.86
N ASP A 102 16.16 7.41 10.79
CA ASP A 102 14.73 7.07 10.72
C ASP A 102 13.83 8.18 11.28
N TRP A 103 14.38 9.27 11.82
CA TRP A 103 13.60 10.34 12.40
C TRP A 103 13.17 11.37 11.36
N THR A 104 11.91 11.78 11.45
CA THR A 104 11.33 12.86 10.65
C THR A 104 10.70 13.91 11.56
N ILE A 105 10.98 15.19 11.31
CA ILE A 105 10.31 16.32 11.93
C ILE A 105 9.63 17.12 10.83
N ILE A 106 8.32 17.36 10.95
CA ILE A 106 7.57 18.26 10.10
C ILE A 106 7.21 19.49 10.92
N ILE A 107 7.56 20.68 10.42
CA ILE A 107 7.17 21.96 11.01
C ILE A 107 6.29 22.71 10.02
N VAL A 108 5.06 22.98 10.43
CA VAL A 108 4.10 23.78 9.65
C VAL A 108 4.13 25.21 10.16
N VAL A 109 4.45 26.14 9.27
CA VAL A 109 4.55 27.57 9.55
C VAL A 109 3.39 28.31 8.89
N PRO A 110 2.41 28.82 9.64
CA PRO A 110 1.32 29.59 9.05
C PRO A 110 1.81 30.92 8.47
N VAL A 111 1.21 31.36 7.36
CA VAL A 111 1.52 32.65 6.71
C VAL A 111 0.77 33.78 7.44
N ILE A 112 1.20 34.09 8.65
CA ILE A 112 0.65 35.15 9.52
C ILE A 112 1.78 36.05 10.05
N PRO A 113 1.47 37.22 10.64
CA PRO A 113 2.48 38.09 11.26
C PRO A 113 3.36 37.33 12.26
N LEU A 114 4.69 37.57 12.20
CA LEU A 114 5.69 36.80 12.94
C LEU A 114 5.48 36.75 14.45
N ASP A 115 4.85 37.77 15.04
CA ASP A 115 4.54 37.85 16.48
C ASP A 115 3.36 36.96 16.91
N LEU A 116 2.57 36.48 15.95
CA LEU A 116 1.41 35.60 16.16
C LEU A 116 1.64 34.17 15.66
N VAL A 117 2.83 33.87 15.13
CA VAL A 117 3.14 32.54 14.60
C VAL A 117 3.13 31.51 15.72
N VAL A 118 2.36 30.44 15.51
CA VAL A 118 2.42 29.22 16.30
C VAL A 118 2.88 28.12 15.35
N TYR A 119 4.07 27.57 15.62
CA TYR A 119 4.65 26.48 14.83
C TYR A 119 3.97 25.18 15.23
N GLN A 120 3.35 24.47 14.29
CA GLN A 120 2.91 23.10 14.54
C GLN A 120 4.08 22.16 14.23
N VAL A 121 4.40 21.26 15.15
CA VAL A 121 5.56 20.39 15.05
C VAL A 121 5.12 18.94 15.24
N THR A 122 5.42 18.10 14.26
CA THR A 122 5.26 16.64 14.33
C THR A 122 6.63 16.00 14.31
N ILE A 123 6.91 15.11 15.26
CA ILE A 123 8.14 14.33 15.34
C ILE A 123 7.77 12.86 15.26
N SER A 124 8.33 12.10 14.33
CA SER A 124 8.02 10.69 14.16
C SER A 124 9.26 9.84 13.87
N ASN A 125 9.18 8.57 14.25
CA ASN A 125 10.11 7.51 13.86
C ASN A 125 9.30 6.25 13.51
N PRO A 126 9.22 5.89 12.21
CA PRO A 126 8.43 4.75 11.76
C PRO A 126 9.03 3.40 12.19
N THR A 127 10.33 3.33 12.49
CA THR A 127 10.99 2.11 12.97
C THR A 127 10.56 1.77 14.39
N THR A 128 10.33 2.78 15.24
CA THR A 128 9.90 2.60 16.64
C THR A 128 8.41 2.83 16.87
N SER A 129 7.66 3.20 15.83
CA SER A 129 6.28 3.71 15.94
C SER A 129 6.14 4.93 16.86
N PHE A 130 7.23 5.66 17.11
CA PHE A 130 7.15 6.89 17.89
C PHE A 130 6.48 7.99 17.06
N GLU A 131 5.52 8.68 17.65
CA GLU A 131 4.90 9.87 17.09
C GLU A 131 4.57 10.86 18.22
N TRP A 132 4.96 12.11 18.03
CA TRP A 132 4.64 13.23 18.90
C TRP A 132 4.14 14.40 18.07
N GLN A 133 3.12 15.09 18.56
CA GLN A 133 2.58 16.30 17.95
C GLN A 133 2.45 17.39 19.01
N GLY A 134 2.77 18.62 18.64
CA GLY A 134 2.63 19.76 19.51
C GLY A 134 2.81 21.08 18.80
N THR A 135 2.83 22.14 19.58
CA THR A 135 3.00 23.50 19.09
C THR A 135 4.13 24.20 19.84
N VAL A 136 4.80 25.12 19.15
CA VAL A 136 5.78 26.05 19.74
C VAL A 136 5.35 27.46 19.39
N ASP A 137 5.17 28.32 20.38
CA ASP A 137 4.84 29.73 20.15
C ASP A 137 6.09 30.64 20.06
N THR A 138 5.88 31.92 19.80
CA THR A 138 6.95 32.93 19.67
C THR A 138 7.66 33.26 20.99
N ASP A 139 7.06 32.92 22.13
CA ASP A 139 7.67 33.02 23.47
C ASP A 139 8.50 31.76 23.81
N GLY A 140 8.51 30.77 22.91
CA GLY A 140 9.22 29.50 23.07
C GLY A 140 8.52 28.52 24.00
N GLN A 141 7.23 28.72 24.30
CA GLN A 141 6.45 27.74 25.04
C GLN A 141 6.08 26.57 24.13
N VAL A 142 6.35 25.36 24.60
CA VAL A 142 5.97 24.13 23.92
C VAL A 142 4.69 23.59 24.55
N THR A 143 3.64 23.40 23.74
CA THR A 143 2.40 22.75 24.17
C THR A 143 2.24 21.47 23.37
N GLU A 144 2.32 20.33 24.05
CA GLU A 144 2.01 19.03 23.46
C GLU A 144 0.52 18.92 23.15
N GLU A 145 0.20 18.54 21.92
CA GLU A 145 -1.17 18.25 21.52
C GLU A 145 -1.46 16.80 21.90
N VAL A 146 -1.99 16.64 23.12
CA VAL A 146 -2.51 15.35 23.55
C VAL A 146 -3.72 15.07 22.67
N SER A 147 -3.53 14.29 21.61
CA SER A 147 -4.62 13.94 20.72
C SER A 147 -5.71 13.26 21.56
N THR A 148 -6.82 13.97 21.75
CA THR A 148 -7.92 13.55 22.64
C THR A 148 -8.68 12.35 22.11
N ASP A 149 -8.39 11.95 20.88
CA ASP A 149 -8.84 10.70 20.29
C ASP A 149 -7.99 9.56 20.84
N VAL A 150 -8.16 9.28 22.14
CA VAL A 150 -7.75 8.01 22.72
C VAL A 150 -8.57 6.94 22.02
N THR A 151 -7.97 6.31 21.01
CA THR A 151 -8.62 5.23 20.28
C THR A 151 -8.66 4.02 21.21
N GLN A 152 -9.85 3.71 21.72
CA GLN A 152 -10.11 2.48 22.44
C GLN A 152 -10.58 1.41 21.46
N ILE A 153 -9.81 0.34 21.35
CA ILE A 153 -10.10 -0.78 20.45
C ILE A 153 -10.38 -1.99 21.32
N GLN A 154 -11.51 -2.67 21.10
CA GLN A 154 -11.80 -3.91 21.80
C GLN A 154 -10.99 -5.05 21.18
N ALA A 155 -10.10 -5.64 21.97
CA ALA A 155 -9.44 -6.88 21.61
C ALA A 155 -10.38 -8.04 21.94
N ILE A 156 -10.70 -8.87 20.94
CA ILE A 156 -11.65 -9.98 21.08
C ILE A 156 -10.99 -11.25 20.56
N GLY A 157 -10.36 -12.00 21.46
CA GLY A 157 -9.67 -13.25 21.12
C GLY A 157 -8.51 -13.03 20.16
N TRP A 158 -7.72 -11.97 20.38
CA TRP A 158 -6.54 -11.69 19.56
C TRP A 158 -5.39 -12.62 19.98
N MET A 159 -4.77 -13.34 19.03
CA MET A 159 -3.72 -14.31 19.34
C MET A 159 -2.33 -13.67 19.29
N GLY A 160 -1.58 -13.78 20.39
CA GLY A 160 -0.25 -13.20 20.51
C GLY A 160 0.67 -13.96 21.47
N ALA A 161 1.92 -13.53 21.55
CA ALA A 161 2.92 -14.02 22.51
C ALA A 161 3.42 -12.86 23.38
N VAL A 162 3.63 -13.11 24.67
CA VAL A 162 4.10 -12.13 25.65
C VAL A 162 5.62 -12.20 25.77
N TYR A 163 6.26 -11.05 25.78
CA TYR A 163 7.70 -10.90 25.93
C TYR A 163 8.00 -9.93 27.07
N ALA A 164 9.00 -10.27 27.88
CA ALA A 164 9.46 -9.38 28.92
C ALA A 164 10.35 -8.28 28.32
N LEU A 165 10.19 -7.05 28.81
CA LEU A 165 11.15 -5.97 28.59
C LEU A 165 12.25 -6.00 29.65
N SER A 166 13.31 -5.22 29.42
CA SER A 166 14.38 -5.07 30.42
C SER A 166 13.77 -4.65 31.76
N PRO A 167 14.20 -5.23 32.91
CA PRO A 167 13.66 -4.86 34.23
C PRO A 167 13.88 -3.40 34.62
N GLU A 168 14.73 -2.68 33.88
CA GLU A 168 14.99 -1.24 34.06
C GLU A 168 14.06 -0.35 33.21
N GLY A 169 13.28 -0.93 32.30
CA GLY A 169 12.31 -0.21 31.47
C GLY A 169 11.08 0.24 32.26
N GLN A 170 10.43 1.30 31.79
CA GLN A 170 9.18 1.81 32.37
C GLN A 170 8.02 0.79 32.24
N PHE A 171 8.08 -0.06 31.21
CA PHE A 171 7.11 -1.11 30.93
C PHE A 171 7.81 -2.46 31.12
N ASP A 172 7.12 -3.41 31.74
CA ASP A 172 7.70 -4.71 32.04
C ASP A 172 7.34 -5.79 31.00
N ASP A 173 6.19 -5.67 30.33
CA ASP A 173 5.73 -6.60 29.30
C ASP A 173 5.19 -5.93 28.04
N TYR A 174 5.33 -6.65 26.91
CA TYR A 174 4.56 -6.38 25.69
C TYR A 174 4.03 -7.68 25.08
N VAL A 175 2.98 -7.55 24.28
CA VAL A 175 2.42 -8.64 23.47
C VAL A 175 2.69 -8.40 21.99
N LEU A 176 3.18 -9.41 21.28
CA LEU A 176 3.32 -9.42 19.82
C LEU A 176 2.19 -10.27 19.21
N PHE A 177 1.30 -9.63 18.45
CA PHE A 177 0.15 -10.30 17.83
C PHE A 177 0.51 -10.96 16.49
N GLN A 178 -0.16 -12.07 16.18
CA GLN A 178 0.00 -12.76 14.89
C GLN A 178 -0.59 -11.96 13.72
N SER A 179 -1.59 -11.12 13.98
CA SER A 179 -2.12 -10.16 13.00
C SER A 179 -1.19 -8.97 12.73
N GLY A 180 -0.06 -8.88 13.43
CA GLY A 180 0.84 -7.74 13.39
C GLY A 180 0.61 -6.78 14.57
N GLY A 181 1.62 -5.95 14.84
CA GLY A 181 1.63 -5.02 15.96
C GLY A 181 2.19 -5.60 17.26
N ALA A 182 2.79 -4.73 18.05
CA ALA A 182 3.31 -5.02 19.38
C ALA A 182 2.91 -3.90 20.33
N PHE A 183 2.37 -4.25 21.49
CA PHE A 183 1.74 -3.29 22.41
C PHE A 183 2.08 -3.63 23.84
N GLY A 184 2.11 -2.61 24.71
CA GLY A 184 2.17 -2.83 26.16
C GLY A 184 1.00 -3.69 26.60
N ILE A 185 1.18 -4.50 27.63
CA ILE A 185 0.14 -5.40 28.13
C ILE A 185 0.12 -5.38 29.64
N THR A 186 -1.09 -5.32 30.20
CA THR A 186 -1.30 -5.40 31.65
C THR A 186 -2.59 -6.14 31.96
N GLY A 187 -2.65 -6.83 33.09
CA GLY A 187 -3.86 -7.49 33.57
C GLY A 187 -4.81 -6.53 34.28
N ALA A 188 -6.10 -6.60 33.96
CA ALA A 188 -7.14 -5.83 34.65
C ALA A 188 -7.29 -6.16 36.15
N ASN A 189 -6.62 -7.23 36.62
CA ASN A 189 -6.50 -7.59 38.03
C ASN A 189 -5.22 -8.43 38.27
N ALA A 190 -4.85 -8.60 39.54
CA ALA A 190 -3.63 -9.31 39.94
C ALA A 190 -3.56 -10.78 39.49
N ASN A 191 -4.69 -11.46 39.29
CA ASN A 191 -4.67 -12.84 38.79
C ASN A 191 -4.30 -12.88 37.30
N LEU A 192 -4.92 -12.01 36.49
CA LEU A 192 -4.59 -11.88 35.07
C LEU A 192 -3.15 -11.41 34.88
N GLU A 193 -2.68 -10.50 35.73
CA GLU A 193 -1.29 -10.07 35.75
C GLU A 193 -0.33 -11.25 36.01
N ALA A 194 -0.62 -12.08 37.01
CA ALA A 194 0.18 -13.28 37.28
C ALA A 194 0.15 -14.29 36.11
N GLU A 195 -0.97 -14.40 35.40
CA GLU A 195 -1.09 -15.23 34.20
C GLU A 195 -0.27 -14.68 33.03
N ILE A 196 -0.27 -13.36 32.80
CA ILE A 196 0.55 -12.66 31.79
C ILE A 196 2.04 -12.85 32.09
N ILE A 197 2.46 -12.66 33.35
CA ILE A 197 3.83 -12.95 33.79
C ILE A 197 4.20 -14.41 33.50
N GLY A 198 3.25 -15.32 33.72
CA GLY A 198 3.42 -16.73 33.41
C GLY A 198 3.57 -17.02 31.92
N LEU A 199 3.25 -16.09 31.01
CA LEU A 199 3.40 -16.24 29.56
C LEU A 199 4.70 -15.67 28.99
N ARG A 200 5.43 -14.85 29.76
CA ARG A 200 6.68 -14.20 29.34
C ARG A 200 7.66 -15.19 28.72
N ASP A 201 8.07 -14.92 27.49
CA ASP A 201 9.13 -15.60 26.76
C ASP A 201 8.98 -17.14 26.67
N LYS A 202 7.74 -17.64 26.76
CA LYS A 202 7.47 -19.06 26.65
C LYS A 202 7.85 -19.61 25.29
N SER A 203 8.50 -20.78 25.29
CA SER A 203 8.69 -21.59 24.10
C SER A 203 7.43 -22.39 23.75
N GLU A 204 7.31 -22.85 22.52
CA GLU A 204 6.27 -23.79 22.14
C GLU A 204 6.51 -25.19 22.77
N PRO A 205 5.43 -25.92 23.16
CA PRO A 205 4.03 -25.50 23.15
C PRO A 205 3.67 -24.57 24.32
N GLY A 206 2.72 -23.65 24.11
CA GLY A 206 2.25 -22.71 25.15
C GLY A 206 2.79 -21.29 25.04
N LYS A 207 3.49 -20.98 23.95
CA LYS A 207 3.94 -19.62 23.59
C LYS A 207 2.78 -18.65 23.35
N TYR A 208 1.70 -19.13 22.73
CA TYR A 208 0.59 -18.27 22.31
C TYR A 208 -0.60 -18.35 23.26
N ALA A 209 -1.27 -17.20 23.40
CA ALA A 209 -2.53 -17.05 24.09
C ALA A 209 -3.46 -16.14 23.28
N HIS A 210 -4.76 -16.28 23.53
CA HIS A 210 -5.80 -15.38 23.04
C HIS A 210 -6.12 -14.35 24.12
N PHE A 211 -6.19 -13.08 23.75
CA PHE A 211 -6.39 -11.96 24.66
C PHE A 211 -7.72 -11.25 24.37
N TRP A 212 -8.41 -10.87 25.45
CA TRP A 212 -9.57 -9.99 25.42
C TRP A 212 -9.32 -8.80 26.33
N GLY A 213 -9.76 -7.63 25.91
CA GLY A 213 -9.48 -6.40 26.65
C GLY A 213 -9.76 -5.15 25.86
N THR A 214 -9.29 -4.03 26.38
CA THR A 214 -9.33 -2.74 25.69
C THR A 214 -7.90 -2.29 25.42
N LEU A 215 -7.56 -2.17 24.15
CA LEU A 215 -6.34 -1.53 23.71
C LEU A 215 -6.57 -0.02 23.70
N THR A 216 -5.76 0.70 24.45
CA THR A 216 -5.80 2.15 24.57
C THR A 216 -4.50 2.69 23.98
N CYS A 217 -4.59 3.47 22.90
CA CYS A 217 -3.42 4.12 22.30
C CYS A 217 -3.25 5.56 22.81
N LYS A 218 -2.06 6.12 22.56
CA LYS A 218 -1.60 7.43 23.08
C LYS A 218 -1.49 7.44 24.60
N VAL A 219 -1.05 6.32 25.16
CA VAL A 219 -0.71 6.19 26.58
C VAL A 219 0.80 5.91 26.70
N PRO A 220 1.45 6.31 27.81
CA PRO A 220 2.83 5.95 28.06
C PRO A 220 2.90 4.43 28.30
N ALA A 221 3.07 3.67 27.22
CA ALA A 221 3.19 2.22 27.17
C ALA A 221 4.07 1.82 25.97
N PHE A 222 4.40 0.53 25.85
CA PHE A 222 5.20 0.04 24.72
C PHE A 222 4.52 0.36 23.39
N ASN A 223 5.24 1.02 22.47
CA ASN A 223 4.74 1.57 21.20
C ASN A 223 3.53 2.52 21.36
N GLY A 224 3.42 3.21 22.50
CA GLY A 224 2.36 4.20 22.73
C GLY A 224 0.95 3.62 22.90
N CYS A 225 0.79 2.30 23.01
CA CYS A 225 -0.50 1.68 23.31
C CYS A 225 -0.38 0.60 24.39
N GLU A 226 -1.43 0.47 25.20
CA GLU A 226 -1.53 -0.53 26.25
C GLU A 226 -2.81 -1.36 26.10
N LEU A 227 -2.66 -2.68 26.08
CA LEU A 227 -3.76 -3.62 26.17
C LEU A 227 -4.05 -3.96 27.63
N MET A 228 -5.17 -3.44 28.13
CA MET A 228 -5.72 -3.82 29.43
C MET A 228 -6.51 -5.13 29.28
N VAL A 229 -5.89 -6.24 29.65
CA VAL A 229 -6.44 -7.60 29.49
C VAL A 229 -7.50 -7.85 30.54
N THR A 230 -8.74 -8.08 30.11
CA THR A 230 -9.86 -8.47 30.98
C THR A 230 -10.07 -9.98 31.03
N ARG A 231 -9.50 -10.70 30.06
CA ARG A 231 -9.51 -12.16 30.00
C ARG A 231 -8.42 -12.66 29.06
N LEU A 232 -7.79 -13.79 29.38
CA LEU A 232 -6.87 -14.47 28.48
C LEU A 232 -7.13 -15.98 28.46
N ARG A 233 -6.66 -16.66 27.42
CA ARG A 233 -6.72 -18.12 27.30
C ARG A 233 -5.44 -18.66 26.69
N VAL A 234 -4.87 -19.69 27.33
CA VAL A 234 -3.61 -20.28 26.91
C VAL A 234 -3.85 -21.61 26.20
N GLY A 235 -3.16 -21.83 25.08
CA GLY A 235 -3.10 -23.10 24.39
C GLY A 235 -4.00 -23.22 23.15
N ALA A 236 -3.85 -24.34 22.44
CA ALA A 236 -4.53 -24.65 21.19
C ALA A 236 -5.71 -25.63 21.39
N THR A 237 -6.40 -25.52 22.52
CA THR A 237 -7.59 -26.33 22.78
C THR A 237 -8.80 -25.52 22.37
N ALA A 238 -9.59 -26.07 21.44
CA ALA A 238 -10.86 -25.47 21.02
C ALA A 238 -11.71 -25.13 22.25
N THR A 239 -12.13 -23.88 22.34
CA THR A 239 -12.95 -23.40 23.45
C THR A 239 -14.42 -23.62 23.18
N ASP A 240 -15.24 -23.51 24.23
CA ASP A 240 -16.67 -23.33 24.04
C ASP A 240 -16.90 -22.08 23.17
N PRO A 241 -17.79 -22.13 22.16
CA PRO A 241 -18.12 -20.99 21.34
C PRO A 241 -18.71 -19.86 22.18
N GLU A 242 -18.30 -18.62 21.88
CA GLU A 242 -18.74 -17.44 22.62
C GLU A 242 -19.55 -16.51 21.74
N PRO A 243 -20.69 -15.98 22.21
CA PRO A 243 -21.47 -15.06 21.40
C PRO A 243 -20.65 -13.81 21.08
N ILE A 244 -20.69 -13.41 19.82
CA ILE A 244 -20.20 -12.13 19.35
C ILE A 244 -21.36 -11.38 18.69
N GLU A 245 -21.39 -10.07 18.88
CA GLU A 245 -22.40 -9.20 18.28
C GLU A 245 -21.70 -8.01 17.66
N GLY A 246 -22.06 -7.71 16.41
CA GLY A 246 -21.71 -6.43 15.80
C GLY A 246 -20.25 -6.24 15.40
N LEU A 247 -19.50 -7.31 15.11
CA LEU A 247 -18.11 -7.14 14.64
C LEU A 247 -18.10 -6.65 13.20
N GLU A 248 -17.47 -5.50 12.95
CA GLU A 248 -17.35 -4.92 11.62
C GLU A 248 -16.02 -5.28 10.97
N GLY A 249 -16.08 -5.64 9.69
CA GLY A 249 -14.91 -6.08 8.94
C GLY A 249 -15.24 -6.48 7.52
N ARG A 250 -14.26 -7.08 6.84
CA ARG A 250 -14.36 -7.54 5.46
C ARG A 250 -14.15 -9.04 5.40
N ALA A 251 -14.96 -9.73 4.60
CA ALA A 251 -14.69 -11.11 4.23
C ALA A 251 -13.60 -11.11 3.15
N VAL A 252 -12.51 -11.83 3.38
CA VAL A 252 -11.41 -11.97 2.41
C VAL A 252 -11.08 -13.44 2.20
N SER A 253 -10.62 -13.81 1.01
CA SER A 253 -9.97 -15.07 0.74
C SER A 253 -8.53 -15.03 1.24
N GLY A 254 -8.03 -16.17 1.67
CA GLY A 254 -6.64 -16.33 2.10
C GLY A 254 -6.18 -17.76 2.01
N PHE A 255 -4.90 -17.97 2.28
CA PHE A 255 -4.32 -19.31 2.40
C PHE A 255 -3.92 -19.56 3.84
N PHE A 256 -4.42 -20.65 4.42
CA PHE A 256 -4.02 -21.12 5.73
C PHE A 256 -3.89 -22.64 5.71
N ASN A 257 -2.80 -23.16 6.28
CA ASN A 257 -2.51 -24.60 6.33
C ASN A 257 -2.69 -25.33 4.97
N SER A 258 -2.17 -24.74 3.88
CA SER A 258 -2.24 -25.25 2.49
C SER A 258 -3.63 -25.26 1.82
N GLY A 259 -4.68 -24.79 2.50
CA GLY A 259 -6.02 -24.66 1.94
C GLY A 259 -6.40 -23.20 1.68
N LEU A 260 -7.33 -23.00 0.75
CA LEU A 260 -8.09 -21.76 0.68
C LEU A 260 -8.97 -21.65 1.94
N THR A 261 -8.85 -20.54 2.65
CA THR A 261 -9.68 -20.22 3.81
C THR A 261 -10.45 -18.92 3.56
N GLU A 262 -11.64 -18.85 4.12
CA GLU A 262 -12.40 -17.61 4.22
C GLU A 262 -11.96 -16.95 5.54
N SER A 263 -11.54 -15.70 5.47
CA SER A 263 -11.09 -14.93 6.64
C SER A 263 -11.96 -13.70 6.82
N PHE A 264 -12.12 -13.27 8.06
CA PHE A 264 -12.73 -12.00 8.41
C PHE A 264 -11.67 -11.04 8.95
N VAL A 265 -11.51 -9.88 8.33
CA VAL A 265 -10.54 -8.85 8.73
C VAL A 265 -11.30 -7.70 9.37
N LEU A 266 -11.00 -7.39 10.63
CA LEU A 266 -11.66 -6.28 11.34
C LEU A 266 -11.41 -4.94 10.65
N THR A 267 -12.44 -4.10 10.64
CA THR A 267 -12.29 -2.67 10.36
C THR A 267 -11.63 -2.00 11.57
N GLY A 268 -10.67 -1.11 11.33
CA GLY A 268 -9.99 -0.35 12.36
C GLY A 268 -8.48 -0.27 12.13
N PRO A 269 -7.75 0.40 13.04
CA PRO A 269 -6.30 0.60 12.90
C PRO A 269 -5.50 -0.70 13.05
N ILE A 270 -6.09 -1.77 13.58
CA ILE A 270 -5.45 -3.08 13.73
C ILE A 270 -6.30 -4.13 13.01
N PRO A 271 -5.90 -4.54 11.79
CA PRO A 271 -6.69 -5.42 10.93
C PRO A 271 -6.57 -6.89 11.37
N THR A 272 -7.04 -7.20 12.57
CA THR A 272 -7.03 -8.57 13.10
C THR A 272 -7.87 -9.50 12.24
N ARG A 273 -7.33 -10.70 11.98
CA ARG A 273 -7.96 -11.72 11.14
C ARG A 273 -8.50 -12.89 11.96
N TYR A 274 -9.65 -13.40 11.54
CA TYR A 274 -10.27 -14.64 12.05
C TYR A 274 -10.59 -15.56 10.89
N GLY A 275 -10.63 -16.88 11.13
CA GLY A 275 -11.29 -17.80 10.22
C GLY A 275 -12.77 -17.45 10.15
N LEU A 276 -13.38 -17.57 8.98
CA LEU A 276 -14.78 -17.22 8.76
C LEU A 276 -15.51 -18.45 8.25
N THR A 277 -16.52 -18.90 8.98
CA THR A 277 -17.42 -19.97 8.53
C THR A 277 -18.86 -19.61 8.86
N ALA A 278 -19.81 -20.09 8.06
CA ALA A 278 -21.19 -20.20 8.54
C ALA A 278 -21.24 -21.30 9.60
N LEU A 279 -22.08 -21.13 10.62
CA LEU A 279 -22.26 -22.15 11.65
C LEU A 279 -22.77 -23.47 11.01
N ASP A 280 -22.03 -24.56 11.22
CA ASP A 280 -22.28 -25.86 10.59
C ASP A 280 -23.73 -26.31 10.79
N GLY A 281 -24.38 -26.67 9.68
CA GLY A 281 -25.73 -27.25 9.67
C GLY A 281 -26.88 -26.24 9.84
N ILE A 282 -26.61 -24.94 9.99
CA ILE A 282 -27.66 -23.94 10.17
C ILE A 282 -28.03 -23.24 8.86
N ASP A 283 -27.08 -22.85 8.00
CA ASP A 283 -27.50 -22.16 6.78
C ASP A 283 -26.48 -22.18 5.61
N SER A 284 -26.81 -22.95 4.56
CA SER A 284 -26.07 -22.88 3.29
C SER A 284 -26.25 -21.52 2.59
N GLU A 285 -27.31 -20.77 2.92
CA GLU A 285 -27.58 -19.45 2.36
C GLU A 285 -26.60 -18.41 2.90
N ILE A 286 -26.39 -18.35 4.23
CA ILE A 286 -25.39 -17.44 4.83
C ILE A 286 -23.99 -17.72 4.26
N ALA A 287 -23.61 -18.99 4.16
CA ALA A 287 -22.32 -19.36 3.56
C ALA A 287 -22.21 -18.88 2.09
N ALA A 288 -23.28 -19.01 1.31
CA ALA A 288 -23.30 -18.53 -0.08
C ALA A 288 -23.25 -17.00 -0.16
N GLN A 289 -23.95 -16.30 0.73
CA GLN A 289 -23.94 -14.83 0.78
C GLN A 289 -22.58 -14.29 1.23
N LEU A 290 -21.97 -14.83 2.29
CA LEU A 290 -20.62 -14.45 2.73
C LEU A 290 -19.59 -14.67 1.61
N ARG A 291 -19.71 -15.77 0.86
CA ARG A 291 -18.88 -16.00 -0.33
C ARG A 291 -19.10 -14.99 -1.43
N SER A 292 -20.33 -14.50 -1.62
CA SER A 292 -20.63 -13.46 -2.62
C SER A 292 -20.08 -12.09 -2.23
N LEU A 293 -19.87 -11.86 -0.94
CA LEU A 293 -19.27 -10.63 -0.38
C LEU A 293 -17.76 -10.76 -0.18
N ARG A 294 -17.21 -11.95 -0.47
CA ARG A 294 -15.79 -12.21 -0.28
C ARG A 294 -14.97 -11.37 -1.25
N ASP A 295 -14.02 -10.66 -0.67
CA ASP A 295 -13.10 -9.75 -1.32
C ASP A 295 -13.76 -8.65 -2.18
N THR A 296 -15.04 -8.34 -1.95
CA THR A 296 -15.69 -7.22 -2.63
C THR A 296 -15.24 -5.87 -2.08
N ASN A 297 -14.57 -5.86 -0.91
CA ASN A 297 -14.33 -4.69 -0.05
C ASN A 297 -15.56 -4.13 0.66
N SER A 298 -16.71 -4.82 0.60
CA SER A 298 -17.86 -4.47 1.43
C SER A 298 -17.49 -4.61 2.91
N ILE A 299 -17.89 -3.63 3.73
CA ILE A 299 -17.83 -3.76 5.18
C ILE A 299 -19.12 -4.41 5.64
N ILE A 300 -18.98 -5.56 6.28
CA ILE A 300 -20.07 -6.31 6.88
C ILE A 300 -19.96 -6.27 8.39
N ARG A 301 -21.10 -6.26 9.06
CA ARG A 301 -21.22 -6.43 10.50
C ARG A 301 -21.72 -7.83 10.78
N VAL A 302 -20.93 -8.64 11.47
CA VAL A 302 -21.23 -10.05 11.74
C VAL A 302 -21.62 -10.28 13.20
N SER A 303 -22.56 -11.19 13.39
CA SER A 303 -22.99 -11.74 14.68
C SER A 303 -22.96 -13.27 14.61
N GLY A 304 -22.66 -13.92 15.73
CA GLY A 304 -22.49 -15.36 15.77
C GLY A 304 -21.68 -15.83 16.97
N GLN A 305 -20.76 -16.77 16.74
CA GLN A 305 -19.91 -17.30 17.79
C GLN A 305 -18.42 -17.22 17.44
N LEU A 306 -17.59 -16.82 18.39
CA LEU A 306 -16.14 -16.93 18.29
C LEU A 306 -15.68 -18.22 18.98
N VAL A 307 -14.94 -19.03 18.25
CA VAL A 307 -14.22 -20.20 18.77
C VAL A 307 -12.73 -19.93 18.71
N THR A 308 -12.04 -20.04 19.84
CA THR A 308 -10.58 -19.88 19.93
C THR A 308 -9.91 -21.23 20.16
N GLY A 309 -8.61 -21.34 19.88
CA GLY A 309 -7.86 -22.58 20.00
C GLY A 309 -8.18 -23.62 18.92
N VAL A 310 -8.73 -23.20 17.79
CA VAL A 310 -8.99 -24.05 16.61
C VAL A 310 -7.88 -23.87 15.58
N PRO A 311 -7.57 -24.89 14.75
CA PRO A 311 -6.54 -24.80 13.72
C PRO A 311 -7.03 -24.00 12.49
N ASP A 312 -7.35 -22.72 12.71
CA ASP A 312 -7.80 -21.75 11.71
C ASP A 312 -6.98 -20.44 11.83
N VAL A 313 -7.31 -19.41 11.05
CA VAL A 313 -6.57 -18.13 11.00
C VAL A 313 -6.42 -17.53 12.40
N ASN A 314 -5.17 -17.29 12.81
CA ASN A 314 -4.80 -16.81 14.15
C ASN A 314 -5.37 -17.66 15.30
N GLY A 315 -5.56 -18.96 15.08
CA GLY A 315 -6.08 -19.87 16.08
C GLY A 315 -7.55 -19.61 16.45
N SER A 316 -8.29 -18.87 15.63
CA SER A 316 -9.64 -18.38 15.93
C SER A 316 -10.57 -18.51 14.72
N GLN A 317 -11.84 -18.80 14.96
CA GLN A 317 -12.86 -18.91 13.94
C GLN A 317 -14.15 -18.21 14.37
N LEU A 318 -14.71 -17.40 13.49
CA LEU A 318 -16.04 -16.83 13.59
C LEU A 318 -17.05 -17.75 12.90
N GLN A 319 -17.98 -18.28 13.67
CA GLN A 319 -19.13 -19.05 13.22
C GLN A 319 -20.33 -18.12 13.11
N VAL A 320 -20.52 -17.54 11.93
CA VAL A 320 -21.51 -16.50 11.67
C VAL A 320 -22.91 -17.11 11.63
N THR A 321 -23.84 -16.48 12.35
CA THR A 321 -25.27 -16.82 12.35
C THR A 321 -26.12 -15.73 11.69
N GLU A 322 -25.61 -14.52 11.63
CA GLU A 322 -26.26 -13.37 10.99
C GLU A 322 -25.19 -12.35 10.59
N PHE A 323 -25.42 -11.63 9.50
CA PHE A 323 -24.62 -10.46 9.17
C PHE A 323 -25.47 -9.44 8.41
N GLU A 324 -25.02 -8.19 8.40
CA GLU A 324 -25.55 -7.14 7.53
C GLU A 324 -24.42 -6.42 6.81
N VAL A 325 -24.70 -5.91 5.60
CA VAL A 325 -23.75 -5.08 4.86
C VAL A 325 -23.88 -3.65 5.40
N VAL A 326 -22.88 -3.17 6.15
CA VAL A 326 -22.84 -1.81 6.72
C VAL A 326 -22.46 -0.79 5.66
N GLN A 327 -21.52 -1.18 4.80
CA GLN A 327 -21.06 -0.38 3.69
C GLN A 327 -20.90 -1.32 2.50
N GLU A 328 -21.72 -1.11 1.47
CA GLU A 328 -21.48 -1.74 0.19
C GLU A 328 -20.11 -1.29 -0.32
N ALA A 329 -19.36 -2.22 -0.89
CA ALA A 329 -18.22 -1.85 -1.69
C ALA A 329 -18.67 -0.77 -2.67
N SER A 330 -17.92 0.33 -2.76
CA SER A 330 -18.01 1.13 -3.97
C SER A 330 -17.79 0.16 -5.12
N SER A 331 -18.73 0.11 -6.07
CA SER A 331 -18.53 -0.65 -7.31
C SER A 331 -17.08 -0.43 -7.74
N PRO A 332 -16.30 -1.50 -8.00
CA PRO A 332 -14.90 -1.32 -8.33
C PRO A 332 -14.84 -0.27 -9.43
N ALA A 333 -14.04 0.78 -9.20
CA ALA A 333 -14.00 1.91 -10.10
C ALA A 333 -13.62 1.38 -11.48
N GLU A 334 -14.61 1.32 -12.37
CA GLU A 334 -14.39 1.00 -13.77
C GLU A 334 -13.81 2.26 -14.38
N MET A 335 -12.57 2.14 -14.84
CA MET A 335 -11.87 3.22 -15.51
C MET A 335 -11.70 2.82 -16.97
N GLU A 336 -12.09 3.70 -17.88
CA GLU A 336 -11.80 3.49 -19.29
C GLU A 336 -10.30 3.70 -19.53
N VAL A 337 -9.69 2.75 -20.23
CA VAL A 337 -8.28 2.71 -20.59
C VAL A 337 -8.16 3.04 -22.07
N PHE A 338 -7.33 4.04 -22.36
CA PHE A 338 -7.12 4.53 -23.72
C PHE A 338 -5.65 4.43 -24.12
N ALA A 339 -5.39 3.61 -25.14
CA ALA A 339 -4.08 3.43 -25.78
C ALA A 339 -2.92 3.25 -24.78
N TRP A 340 -3.12 2.48 -23.72
CA TRP A 340 -2.02 2.16 -22.81
C TRP A 340 -0.93 1.39 -23.56
N TYR A 341 0.30 1.85 -23.47
CA TYR A 341 1.44 1.25 -24.17
C TYR A 341 2.19 0.31 -23.23
N GLY A 342 2.45 -0.90 -23.69
CA GLY A 342 3.19 -1.89 -22.90
C GLY A 342 3.40 -3.19 -23.66
N TYR A 343 3.78 -4.24 -22.94
CA TYR A 343 3.93 -5.58 -23.52
C TYR A 343 3.25 -6.64 -22.65
N VAL A 344 2.86 -7.74 -23.28
CA VAL A 344 2.19 -8.86 -22.61
C VAL A 344 3.23 -9.87 -22.11
N HIS A 345 3.15 -10.23 -20.84
CA HIS A 345 3.99 -11.25 -20.22
C HIS A 345 3.14 -12.39 -19.64
N THR A 346 3.69 -13.60 -19.59
CA THR A 346 3.06 -14.72 -18.87
C THR A 346 2.99 -14.40 -17.37
N ASN A 347 1.80 -14.54 -16.80
CA ASN A 347 1.65 -14.52 -15.35
C ASN A 347 2.10 -15.87 -14.77
N VAL A 348 3.12 -15.84 -13.92
CA VAL A 348 3.63 -17.05 -13.24
C VAL A 348 2.94 -17.33 -11.92
N ASP A 349 2.08 -16.42 -11.43
CA ASP A 349 1.28 -16.65 -10.24
C ASP A 349 -0.06 -17.32 -10.61
N PRO A 350 -0.22 -18.63 -10.34
CA PRO A 350 -1.46 -19.34 -10.66
C PRO A 350 -2.67 -18.85 -9.84
N ARG A 351 -2.46 -17.99 -8.83
CA ARG A 351 -3.53 -17.50 -7.93
C ARG A 351 -4.26 -16.28 -8.49
N ALA A 352 -3.64 -15.54 -9.41
CA ALA A 352 -4.17 -14.28 -9.89
C ALA A 352 -5.43 -14.42 -10.76
N GLY A 353 -5.75 -15.63 -11.25
CA GLY A 353 -6.96 -15.88 -12.04
C GLY A 353 -6.88 -15.44 -13.52
N PHE A 354 -5.73 -14.95 -13.96
CA PHE A 354 -5.45 -14.61 -15.35
C PHE A 354 -4.02 -15.02 -15.74
N ASP A 355 -3.86 -15.50 -16.98
CA ASP A 355 -2.59 -16.03 -17.50
C ASP A 355 -1.71 -14.94 -18.16
N SER A 356 -2.30 -13.79 -18.48
CA SER A 356 -1.65 -12.66 -19.15
C SER A 356 -1.56 -11.46 -18.21
N ILE A 357 -0.42 -10.79 -18.21
CA ILE A 357 -0.25 -9.48 -17.57
C ILE A 357 0.26 -8.44 -18.56
N LEU A 358 -0.22 -7.20 -18.44
CA LEU A 358 0.35 -6.02 -19.07
C LEU A 358 1.49 -5.51 -18.21
N VAL A 359 2.68 -5.37 -18.80
CA VAL A 359 3.80 -4.66 -18.18
C VAL A 359 3.94 -3.28 -18.83
N LEU A 360 3.76 -2.24 -18.03
CA LEU A 360 3.88 -0.86 -18.47
C LEU A 360 5.36 -0.39 -18.41
N PRO A 361 5.84 0.42 -19.37
CA PRO A 361 7.24 0.88 -19.41
C PRO A 361 7.71 1.66 -18.17
N TYR A 362 6.78 2.31 -17.46
CA TYR A 362 7.07 3.19 -16.32
C TYR A 362 6.69 2.59 -14.97
N GLY A 363 6.53 1.26 -14.93
CA GLY A 363 6.08 0.55 -13.74
C GLY A 363 4.57 0.35 -13.74
N GLY A 364 4.15 -0.70 -13.03
CA GLY A 364 2.77 -1.19 -13.06
C GLY A 364 2.68 -2.52 -13.80
N VAL A 365 1.98 -3.46 -13.16
CA VAL A 365 1.61 -4.75 -13.73
C VAL A 365 0.13 -4.93 -13.52
N VAL A 366 -0.60 -5.19 -14.60
CA VAL A 366 -2.07 -5.30 -14.58
C VAL A 366 -2.45 -6.63 -15.21
N GLY A 367 -3.39 -7.36 -14.59
CA GLY A 367 -3.96 -8.54 -15.20
C GLY A 367 -4.68 -8.20 -16.50
N MET A 368 -4.72 -9.11 -17.46
CA MET A 368 -5.38 -8.85 -18.74
C MET A 368 -6.24 -10.02 -19.19
N VAL A 369 -7.41 -9.69 -19.75
CA VAL A 369 -8.26 -10.62 -20.49
C VAL A 369 -8.85 -9.91 -21.71
N GLY A 370 -9.08 -10.64 -22.80
CA GLY A 370 -9.82 -10.13 -23.95
C GLY A 370 -11.31 -10.02 -23.66
N ALA A 371 -11.95 -8.91 -24.08
CA ALA A 371 -13.41 -8.76 -24.00
C ALA A 371 -14.17 -9.78 -24.86
N ASN A 372 -13.49 -10.46 -25.78
CA ASN A 372 -14.01 -11.58 -26.57
C ASN A 372 -12.87 -12.54 -26.95
N ALA A 373 -13.24 -13.70 -27.50
CA ALA A 373 -12.29 -14.77 -27.84
C ALA A 373 -11.24 -14.38 -28.90
N ASN A 374 -11.55 -13.44 -29.81
CA ASN A 374 -10.58 -12.98 -30.80
C ASN A 374 -9.50 -12.12 -30.14
N LEU A 375 -9.90 -11.16 -29.31
CA LEU A 375 -8.97 -10.33 -28.55
C LEU A 375 -8.12 -11.16 -27.57
N GLU A 376 -8.71 -12.19 -26.94
CA GLU A 376 -7.95 -13.12 -26.11
C GLU A 376 -6.86 -13.85 -26.92
N ALA A 377 -7.19 -14.30 -28.13
CA ALA A 377 -6.20 -14.94 -29.01
C ALA A 377 -5.09 -13.97 -29.45
N GLU A 378 -5.41 -12.71 -29.70
CA GLU A 378 -4.43 -11.67 -30.01
C GLU A 378 -3.50 -11.38 -28.81
N ILE A 379 -4.05 -11.25 -27.60
CA ILE A 379 -3.27 -11.07 -26.36
C ILE A 379 -2.32 -12.26 -26.16
N VAL A 380 -2.80 -13.49 -26.33
CA VAL A 380 -1.98 -14.70 -26.26
C VAL A 380 -0.87 -14.69 -27.32
N GLY A 381 -1.15 -14.19 -28.52
CA GLY A 381 -0.16 -14.05 -29.60
C GLY A 381 0.96 -13.05 -29.31
N LEU A 382 0.69 -12.04 -28.47
CA LEU A 382 1.68 -11.06 -28.01
C LEU A 382 2.48 -11.50 -26.78
N ARG A 383 2.00 -12.52 -26.06
CA ARG A 383 2.58 -12.97 -24.81
C ARG A 383 4.03 -13.41 -25.01
N ASP A 384 4.95 -12.80 -24.25
CA ASP A 384 6.38 -13.10 -24.25
C ASP A 384 7.08 -12.91 -25.60
N LYS A 385 6.47 -12.15 -26.51
CA LYS A 385 7.04 -11.87 -27.83
C LYS A 385 8.33 -11.06 -27.71
N SER A 386 9.36 -11.45 -28.47
CA SER A 386 10.62 -10.73 -28.57
C SER A 386 10.50 -9.52 -29.50
N GLU A 387 11.38 -8.53 -29.35
CA GLU A 387 11.49 -7.44 -30.31
C GLU A 387 11.99 -7.93 -31.70
N PRO A 388 11.55 -7.29 -32.80
CA PRO A 388 10.52 -6.24 -32.87
C PRO A 388 9.09 -6.78 -32.73
N GLY A 389 8.14 -5.94 -32.31
CA GLY A 389 6.72 -6.31 -32.20
C GLY A 389 6.31 -6.87 -30.82
N LYS A 390 7.12 -6.59 -29.79
CA LYS A 390 6.82 -6.92 -28.39
C LYS A 390 5.75 -5.99 -27.79
N TYR A 391 5.71 -4.74 -28.23
CA TYR A 391 4.84 -3.72 -27.65
C TYR A 391 3.52 -3.59 -28.41
N ALA A 392 2.49 -3.13 -27.72
CA ALA A 392 1.17 -2.85 -28.25
C ALA A 392 0.49 -1.73 -27.47
N HIS A 393 -0.54 -1.15 -28.08
CA HIS A 393 -1.49 -0.24 -27.44
C HIS A 393 -2.76 -1.01 -27.07
N PHE A 394 -3.26 -0.79 -25.86
CA PHE A 394 -4.43 -1.47 -25.30
C PHE A 394 -5.50 -0.47 -24.90
N TRP A 395 -6.75 -0.80 -25.20
CA TRP A 395 -7.95 -0.09 -24.78
C TRP A 395 -8.89 -1.05 -24.09
N GLY A 396 -9.70 -0.56 -23.16
CA GLY A 396 -10.61 -1.41 -22.42
C GLY A 396 -11.14 -0.78 -21.16
N THR A 397 -11.68 -1.61 -20.29
CA THR A 397 -12.14 -1.20 -18.97
C THR A 397 -11.22 -1.81 -17.93
N LEU A 398 -10.62 -0.96 -17.09
CA LEU A 398 -9.79 -1.35 -15.95
C LEU A 398 -10.67 -1.44 -14.72
N THR A 399 -10.70 -2.63 -14.12
CA THR A 399 -11.40 -2.89 -12.85
C THR A 399 -10.35 -3.14 -11.79
N CYS A 400 -10.22 -2.22 -10.84
CA CYS A 400 -9.28 -2.34 -9.73
C CYS A 400 -9.93 -2.85 -8.45
N ASN A 401 -9.10 -3.21 -7.47
CA ASN A 401 -9.53 -3.78 -6.19
C ASN A 401 -10.26 -5.11 -6.37
N LEU A 402 -9.81 -5.93 -7.32
CA LEU A 402 -10.39 -7.24 -7.49
C LEU A 402 -10.11 -8.15 -6.30
N PRO A 403 -11.04 -9.07 -6.04
CA PRO A 403 -10.97 -10.05 -4.98
C PRO A 403 -9.63 -10.74 -4.71
N SER A 404 -8.99 -11.21 -5.77
CA SER A 404 -7.86 -12.12 -5.70
C SER A 404 -6.54 -11.36 -5.68
N ASP A 405 -6.24 -10.66 -4.57
CA ASP A 405 -4.95 -10.00 -4.28
C ASP A 405 -4.87 -8.48 -4.58
N GLY A 406 -6.01 -7.80 -4.73
CA GLY A 406 -6.01 -6.33 -4.92
C GLY A 406 -5.41 -5.87 -6.26
N VAL A 407 -5.26 -6.80 -7.20
CA VAL A 407 -4.72 -6.52 -8.53
C VAL A 407 -5.80 -5.89 -9.40
N CYS A 408 -5.40 -5.01 -10.32
CA CYS A 408 -6.30 -4.50 -11.34
C CYS A 408 -6.36 -5.45 -12.54
N LEU A 409 -7.54 -5.58 -13.15
CA LEU A 409 -7.76 -6.34 -14.38
C LEU A 409 -8.20 -5.41 -15.50
N LEU A 410 -7.47 -5.44 -16.60
CA LEU A 410 -7.84 -4.77 -17.84
C LEU A 410 -8.61 -5.74 -18.73
N THR A 411 -9.89 -5.46 -18.95
CA THR A 411 -10.71 -6.14 -19.96
C THR A 411 -10.52 -5.43 -21.29
N VAL A 412 -9.69 -5.99 -22.17
CA VAL A 412 -9.28 -5.36 -23.43
C VAL A 412 -10.42 -5.38 -24.44
N SER A 413 -10.88 -4.21 -24.85
CA SER A 413 -11.93 -4.03 -25.87
C SER A 413 -11.36 -3.76 -27.26
N ARG A 414 -10.13 -3.24 -27.34
CA ARG A 414 -9.39 -3.00 -28.59
C ARG A 414 -7.88 -3.11 -28.31
N LEU A 415 -7.13 -3.58 -29.31
CA LEU A 415 -5.69 -3.78 -29.24
C LEU A 415 -5.03 -3.41 -30.57
N ARG A 416 -3.79 -2.95 -30.52
CA ARG A 416 -2.95 -2.72 -31.70
C ARG A 416 -1.51 -3.09 -31.40
N GLU A 417 -0.93 -3.99 -32.19
CA GLU A 417 0.53 -4.21 -32.15
C GLU A 417 1.30 -2.97 -32.64
N ASP A 418 2.38 -2.62 -31.94
CA ASP A 418 3.27 -1.53 -32.33
C ASP A 418 4.03 -1.88 -33.63
N GLY A 419 4.17 -0.91 -34.53
CA GLY A 419 4.84 -1.10 -35.83
C GLY A 419 4.15 -0.43 -37.03
N PRO A 420 4.71 -0.61 -38.25
CA PRO A 420 4.16 -0.02 -39.46
C PRO A 420 2.79 -0.64 -39.79
N GLY A 421 1.75 0.20 -39.76
CA GLY A 421 0.37 -0.19 -40.04
C GLY A 421 -0.49 1.04 -40.32
N GLU A 422 -1.76 0.81 -40.64
CA GLU A 422 -2.73 1.90 -40.76
C GLU A 422 -2.87 2.61 -39.41
N PHE A 423 -2.95 3.94 -39.44
CA PHE A 423 -3.26 4.72 -38.26
C PHE A 423 -4.72 4.45 -37.87
N PHE A 424 -4.97 4.30 -36.57
CA PHE A 424 -6.34 4.32 -36.07
C PHE A 424 -6.89 5.73 -36.20
N ASP A 425 -8.21 5.82 -36.36
CA ASP A 425 -8.92 7.06 -36.10
C ASP A 425 -8.57 7.52 -34.66
N PRO A 426 -8.24 8.79 -34.46
CA PRO A 426 -7.88 9.29 -33.15
C PRO A 426 -9.05 9.15 -32.18
N ASP A 427 -8.76 8.86 -30.91
CA ASP A 427 -9.77 8.81 -29.86
C ASP A 427 -10.04 10.20 -29.31
N PRO A 428 -11.30 10.60 -29.07
CA PRO A 428 -11.59 11.87 -28.46
C PRO A 428 -11.08 11.92 -27.02
N VAL A 429 -10.42 13.01 -26.66
CA VAL A 429 -10.02 13.35 -25.29
C VAL A 429 -11.01 14.40 -24.79
N GLU A 430 -11.91 14.01 -23.90
CA GLU A 430 -13.02 14.85 -23.41
C GLU A 430 -12.84 15.23 -21.94
N GLY A 431 -11.85 16.10 -21.66
CA GLY A 431 -11.66 16.66 -20.34
C GLY A 431 -10.88 15.73 -19.41
N TRP A 432 -9.73 15.26 -19.87
CA TRP A 432 -8.85 14.41 -19.05
C TRP A 432 -8.01 15.26 -18.10
N ASP A 433 -7.98 14.85 -16.84
CA ASP A 433 -7.24 15.54 -15.79
C ASP A 433 -5.84 14.94 -15.62
N GLY A 434 -4.85 15.79 -15.35
CA GLY A 434 -3.49 15.36 -15.08
C GLY A 434 -2.54 16.51 -14.82
N ILE A 435 -1.26 16.17 -14.66
CA ILE A 435 -0.18 17.15 -14.50
C ILE A 435 0.74 17.12 -15.72
N LEU A 436 1.34 18.27 -16.05
CA LEU A 436 2.28 18.40 -17.15
C LEU A 436 3.71 18.25 -16.66
N VAL A 437 4.44 17.26 -17.17
CA VAL A 437 5.83 16.99 -16.80
C VAL A 437 6.77 17.09 -18.00
N SER A 438 7.99 17.56 -17.75
CA SER A 438 9.11 17.47 -18.69
C SER A 438 9.54 16.03 -18.87
N SER A 439 9.63 15.61 -20.12
CA SER A 439 10.16 14.31 -20.50
C SER A 439 11.31 14.49 -21.48
N THR A 440 12.43 13.80 -21.23
CA THR A 440 13.58 13.76 -22.15
C THR A 440 13.53 12.56 -23.11
N PHE A 441 12.39 11.87 -23.20
CA PHE A 441 12.27 10.69 -24.05
C PHE A 441 12.31 11.08 -25.53
N ASN A 442 13.17 10.40 -26.31
CA ASN A 442 13.32 10.54 -27.76
C ASN A 442 13.74 11.95 -28.27
N MET A 443 14.96 12.36 -27.89
CA MET A 443 15.75 13.43 -28.54
C MET A 443 15.22 14.87 -28.44
N GLY A 444 14.29 15.16 -27.54
CA GLY A 444 13.85 16.53 -27.22
C GLY A 444 13.12 16.59 -25.88
N LEU A 445 13.03 17.78 -25.29
CA LEU A 445 12.09 18.02 -24.18
C LEU A 445 10.67 17.99 -24.77
N THR A 446 9.85 17.04 -24.33
CA THR A 446 8.43 16.94 -24.69
C THR A 446 7.57 17.13 -23.46
N THR A 447 6.42 17.80 -23.62
CA THR A 447 5.42 17.89 -22.55
C THR A 447 4.62 16.61 -22.51
N VAL A 448 4.48 16.05 -21.32
CA VAL A 448 3.72 14.82 -21.11
C VAL A 448 2.61 15.05 -20.10
N LEU A 449 1.41 14.59 -20.41
CA LEU A 449 0.32 14.51 -19.44
C LEU A 449 0.48 13.21 -18.64
N VAL A 450 0.53 13.33 -17.32
CA VAL A 450 0.40 12.19 -16.40
C VAL A 450 -1.04 12.15 -15.91
N ASN A 451 -1.79 11.14 -16.34
CA ASN A 451 -3.15 10.94 -15.83
C ASN A 451 -3.07 10.43 -14.37
N THR A 452 -3.59 11.22 -13.44
CA THR A 452 -3.56 10.95 -11.99
C THR A 452 -4.83 10.24 -11.48
N GLU A 453 -5.85 10.09 -12.31
CA GLU A 453 -7.11 9.44 -11.93
C GLU A 453 -7.00 7.90 -11.94
N VAL A 454 -5.98 7.37 -12.62
CA VAL A 454 -5.69 5.94 -12.67
C VAL A 454 -4.61 5.56 -11.65
N PRO A 455 -4.67 4.35 -11.05
CA PRO A 455 -3.71 3.92 -10.02
C PRO A 455 -2.29 3.68 -10.57
N PHE A 456 -2.08 3.81 -11.88
CA PHE A 456 -0.79 3.67 -12.53
C PHE A 456 -0.53 4.92 -13.38
N PRO A 457 0.61 5.61 -13.22
CA PRO A 457 0.90 6.79 -14.02
C PRO A 457 1.08 6.40 -15.48
N VAL A 458 0.22 6.93 -16.35
CA VAL A 458 0.32 6.77 -17.81
C VAL A 458 0.65 8.10 -18.43
N TYR A 459 1.58 8.04 -19.38
CA TYR A 459 2.25 9.18 -19.98
C TYR A 459 1.82 9.31 -21.44
N PHE A 460 1.27 10.47 -21.80
CA PHE A 460 0.89 10.82 -23.17
C PHE A 460 1.67 12.03 -23.64
N GLY A 461 2.30 11.95 -24.83
CA GLY A 461 2.89 13.14 -25.43
C GLY A 461 1.81 14.18 -25.74
N LEU A 462 2.11 15.47 -25.57
CA LEU A 462 1.18 16.55 -25.91
C LEU A 462 1.73 17.38 -27.08
N ASP A 463 0.85 17.73 -28.01
CA ASP A 463 1.13 18.66 -29.11
C ASP A 463 -0.10 19.56 -29.34
N SER A 464 0.09 20.73 -29.94
CA SER A 464 -1.01 21.60 -30.34
C SER A 464 -0.65 22.41 -31.58
N THR A 465 -1.61 22.56 -32.49
CA THR A 465 -1.48 23.49 -33.63
C THR A 465 -1.75 24.95 -33.24
N ASP A 466 -2.30 25.18 -32.04
CA ASP A 466 -2.56 26.51 -31.50
C ASP A 466 -1.31 27.01 -30.72
N PRO A 467 -0.68 28.12 -31.14
CA PRO A 467 0.48 28.66 -30.45
C PRO A 467 0.17 29.17 -29.03
N GLU A 468 -1.07 29.57 -28.74
CA GLU A 468 -1.46 30.00 -27.39
C GLU A 468 -1.55 28.81 -26.43
N ILE A 469 -2.09 27.67 -26.87
CA ILE A 469 -2.10 26.43 -26.09
C ILE A 469 -0.66 25.91 -25.90
N SER A 470 0.16 25.97 -26.95
CA SER A 470 1.57 25.58 -26.87
C SER A 470 2.34 26.42 -25.84
N ALA A 471 2.09 27.73 -25.80
CA ALA A 471 2.68 28.61 -24.78
C ALA A 471 2.20 28.28 -23.36
N GLN A 472 0.93 27.85 -23.20
CA GLN A 472 0.41 27.38 -21.93
C GLN A 472 1.10 26.10 -21.45
N PHE A 473 1.42 25.15 -22.35
CA PHE A 473 2.20 23.98 -21.97
C PHE A 473 3.55 24.33 -21.38
N GLU A 474 4.30 25.24 -22.00
CA GLU A 474 5.60 25.67 -21.49
C GLU A 474 5.50 26.35 -20.13
N ALA A 475 4.43 27.10 -19.88
CA ALA A 475 4.20 27.79 -18.60
C ALA A 475 3.74 26.85 -17.48
N LEU A 476 2.98 25.80 -17.81
CA LEU A 476 2.41 24.85 -16.86
C LEU A 476 3.29 23.62 -16.62
N ARG A 477 4.28 23.36 -17.48
CA ARG A 477 5.20 22.22 -17.36
C ARG A 477 5.97 22.28 -16.05
N ASP A 478 6.00 21.16 -15.33
CA ASP A 478 6.65 20.98 -14.03
C ASP A 478 6.17 21.95 -12.94
N SER A 479 5.00 22.57 -13.12
CA SER A 479 4.43 23.51 -12.15
C SER A 479 3.61 22.85 -11.03
N GLY A 480 3.31 21.56 -11.16
CA GLY A 480 2.40 20.87 -10.25
C GLY A 480 0.90 21.11 -10.50
N ALA A 481 0.57 22.11 -11.31
CA ALA A 481 -0.83 22.46 -11.58
C ALA A 481 -1.58 21.29 -12.23
N VAL A 482 -2.77 20.99 -11.68
CA VAL A 482 -3.69 20.02 -12.28
C VAL A 482 -4.41 20.73 -13.43
N VAL A 483 -4.26 20.15 -14.62
CA VAL A 483 -4.86 20.65 -15.85
C VAL A 483 -5.89 19.64 -16.36
N ARG A 484 -6.93 20.17 -17.02
CA ARG A 484 -7.88 19.42 -17.82
C ARG A 484 -7.59 19.67 -19.29
N VAL A 485 -7.48 18.62 -20.09
CA VAL A 485 -7.21 18.72 -21.53
C VAL A 485 -8.33 18.17 -22.39
N TRP A 486 -8.52 18.75 -23.56
CA TRP A 486 -9.42 18.28 -24.62
C TRP A 486 -8.69 18.16 -25.95
N GLY A 487 -9.03 17.19 -26.78
CA GLY A 487 -8.38 17.00 -28.07
C GLY A 487 -8.59 15.62 -28.67
N GLU A 488 -7.56 15.14 -29.37
CA GLU A 488 -7.57 13.88 -30.10
C GLU A 488 -6.32 13.07 -29.76
N LEU A 489 -6.47 11.84 -29.25
CA LEU A 489 -5.40 10.92 -28.93
C LEU A 489 -5.04 10.06 -30.14
N TYR A 490 -3.79 10.18 -30.58
CA TYR A 490 -3.20 9.39 -31.65
C TYR A 490 -2.28 8.31 -31.06
N ALA A 491 -2.50 7.05 -31.45
CA ALA A 491 -1.63 5.92 -31.11
C ALA A 491 -0.72 5.54 -32.30
N GLY A 492 0.44 4.97 -32.01
CA GLY A 492 1.46 4.58 -33.00
C GLY A 492 2.19 5.75 -33.65
N VAL A 493 2.22 6.91 -33.00
CA VAL A 493 3.00 8.07 -33.43
C VAL A 493 4.34 8.08 -32.68
N MET A 494 5.44 8.48 -33.32
CA MET A 494 6.77 8.45 -32.71
C MET A 494 6.94 9.57 -31.65
N ASN A 495 6.29 9.41 -30.51
CA ASN A 495 6.33 10.31 -29.35
C ASN A 495 6.41 9.45 -28.06
N THR A 496 6.14 10.03 -26.89
CA THR A 496 6.11 9.34 -25.59
C THR A 496 5.13 8.15 -25.64
N ASN A 497 5.60 6.94 -25.30
CA ASN A 497 4.78 5.71 -25.34
C ASN A 497 4.12 5.41 -26.70
N ALA A 498 4.72 5.92 -27.77
CA ALA A 498 4.12 5.89 -29.10
C ALA A 498 2.69 6.48 -29.14
N THR A 499 2.37 7.43 -28.25
CA THR A 499 1.09 8.14 -28.21
C THR A 499 1.28 9.65 -28.19
N SER A 500 0.33 10.39 -28.76
CA SER A 500 0.31 11.85 -28.69
C SER A 500 -1.12 12.36 -28.68
N ILE A 501 -1.44 13.28 -27.78
CA ILE A 501 -2.70 14.01 -27.77
C ILE A 501 -2.48 15.32 -28.53
N MET A 502 -3.24 15.52 -29.60
CA MET A 502 -3.37 16.81 -30.27
C MET A 502 -4.41 17.64 -29.52
N VAL A 503 -3.93 18.51 -28.65
CA VAL A 503 -4.75 19.27 -27.71
C VAL A 503 -5.41 20.46 -28.40
N ALA A 504 -6.73 20.51 -28.30
CA ALA A 504 -7.59 21.58 -28.79
C ALA A 504 -8.07 22.53 -27.66
N GLY A 505 -7.92 22.14 -26.40
CA GLY A 505 -8.24 22.98 -25.24
C GLY A 505 -7.50 22.53 -23.98
N ILE A 506 -7.19 23.48 -23.11
CA ILE A 506 -6.60 23.23 -21.79
C ILE A 506 -7.22 24.19 -20.76
N GLU A 507 -7.52 23.70 -19.57
CA GLU A 507 -8.05 24.45 -18.43
C GLU A 507 -7.22 24.11 -17.19
N VAL A 508 -6.89 25.10 -16.37
CA VAL A 508 -6.22 24.88 -15.07
C VAL A 508 -7.29 24.70 -14.01
N LEU A 509 -7.35 23.52 -13.39
CA LEU A 509 -8.37 23.19 -12.37
C LEU A 509 -7.96 23.62 -10.97
N GLY A 510 -6.66 23.74 -10.73
CA GLY A 510 -6.07 24.21 -9.49
C GLY A 510 -4.63 24.65 -9.75
N SER A 511 -4.22 25.76 -9.15
CA SER A 511 -2.78 25.98 -8.94
C SER A 511 -2.33 24.98 -7.89
N PRO A 512 -1.09 24.44 -8.01
CA PRO A 512 -0.49 23.48 -7.11
C PRO A 512 -1.05 23.70 -5.74
#